data_AF-A0AAV2HLT3-F1
#
_entry.id   AF-A0AAV2HLT3-F1
#
_cell.length_a   1.000
_cell.length_b   1.000
_cell.length_c   1.000
_cell.angle_alpha   90.00
_cell.angle_beta   90.00
_cell.angle_gamma   90.00
#
_symmetry.space_group_name_H-M   'P 1'
#
loop_
_entity.id
_entity.type
_entity.pdbx_description
1 polymer ?
#
loop_
_entity_poly.entity_id
_entity_poly.type
_entity_poly.pdbx_seq_one_letter_code
_entity_poly.pdbx_strand_id
1 'polypeptide(L)'
;EPASHDEIHLLHKEAGGPWTKLEDVNLFQLKKKDVVTFDIPQSFSKLVIIRTTIEVTSLQAEKIVRHLVKAMTLKPICVIMRQMSAEPSNAMVTCALPVNVERTTRIMADNGYDHGPRPTTDVMCSE
;
A
#
# COMPACT_ATOMS: atom_id res chain seq x y z
N GLU A 1 28.51 0.57 -23.18
CA GLU A 1 27.32 1.43 -22.99
C GLU A 1 27.60 2.33 -21.81
N PRO A 2 27.41 3.66 -21.91
CA PRO A 2 27.55 4.52 -20.75
C PRO A 2 26.48 4.08 -19.74
N ALA A 3 26.90 3.87 -18.50
CA ALA A 3 26.00 3.49 -17.41
C ALA A 3 24.84 4.48 -17.36
N SER A 4 23.60 3.99 -17.37
CA SER A 4 22.47 4.84 -16.99
C SER A 4 22.82 5.46 -15.65
N HIS A 5 22.68 6.79 -15.57
CA HIS A 5 22.99 7.56 -14.37
C HIS A 5 21.91 7.30 -13.32
N ASP A 6 21.90 6.08 -12.80
CA ASP A 6 20.99 5.60 -11.79
C ASP A 6 21.76 5.41 -10.49
N GLU A 7 21.15 5.80 -9.38
CA GLU A 7 21.65 5.57 -8.03
C GLU A 7 20.80 4.50 -7.35
N ILE A 8 21.42 3.63 -6.57
CA ILE A 8 20.73 2.59 -5.81
C ILE A 8 20.80 2.98 -4.34
N HIS A 9 19.63 3.08 -3.71
CA HIS A 9 19.50 3.37 -2.30
C HIS A 9 18.97 2.15 -1.55
N LEU A 10 19.63 1.81 -0.45
CA LEU A 10 19.15 0.82 0.51
C LEU A 10 18.52 1.55 1.70
N LEU A 11 17.26 1.22 2.00
CA LEU A 11 16.54 1.75 3.15
C LEU A 11 16.12 0.60 4.06
N HIS A 12 16.19 0.83 5.36
CA HIS A 12 15.74 -0.13 6.36
C HIS A 12 14.74 0.50 7.32
N LYS A 13 14.00 -0.38 8.00
CA LYS A 13 13.09 -0.02 9.08
C LYS A 13 13.40 -0.89 10.29
N GLU A 14 13.65 -0.26 11.43
CA GLU A 14 13.67 -0.94 12.72
C GLU A 14 12.23 -1.20 13.22
N ALA A 15 12.06 -2.07 14.21
CA ALA A 15 10.74 -2.39 14.75
C ALA A 15 10.07 -1.11 15.30
N GLY A 16 8.98 -0.68 14.65
CA GLY A 16 8.25 0.56 15.02
C GLY A 16 8.93 1.88 14.59
N GLY A 17 10.16 1.86 14.08
CA GLY A 17 10.92 3.05 13.68
C GLY A 17 10.53 3.62 12.30
N PRO A 18 11.06 4.78 11.90
CA PRO A 18 10.90 5.30 10.54
C PRO A 18 11.73 4.51 9.51
N TRP A 19 11.43 4.71 8.22
CA TRP A 19 12.36 4.31 7.17
C TRP A 19 13.57 5.24 7.19
N THR A 20 14.76 4.66 7.14
CA THR A 20 16.04 5.38 7.15
C THR A 20 16.93 4.82 6.06
N LYS A 21 17.67 5.69 5.36
CA LYS A 21 18.67 5.24 4.40
C LYS A 21 19.89 4.69 5.15
N LEU A 22 20.35 3.52 4.72
CA LEU A 22 21.62 2.98 5.19
C LEU A 22 22.74 3.60 4.36
N GLU A 23 23.56 4.44 5.00
CA GLU A 23 24.75 5.01 4.35
C GLU A 23 25.90 3.98 4.31
N ASP A 24 26.87 4.22 3.42
CA ASP A 24 28.12 3.44 3.34
C ASP A 24 27.96 1.94 3.05
N VAL A 25 26.88 1.53 2.38
CA VAL A 25 26.69 0.14 1.94
C VAL A 25 27.21 -0.06 0.52
N ASN A 26 28.17 -0.97 0.38
CA ASN A 26 28.63 -1.42 -0.93
C ASN A 26 27.61 -2.37 -1.55
N LEU A 27 26.76 -1.82 -2.41
CA LEU A 27 25.77 -2.58 -3.17
C LEU A 27 26.45 -3.16 -4.43
N PHE A 28 26.65 -4.48 -4.45
CA PHE A 28 27.18 -5.17 -5.62
C PHE A 28 26.05 -5.59 -6.55
N GLN A 29 25.97 -4.95 -7.72
CA GLN A 29 25.04 -5.36 -8.77
C GLN A 29 25.75 -6.24 -9.80
N LEU A 30 25.27 -7.48 -9.98
CA LEU A 30 25.74 -8.35 -11.05
C LEU A 30 25.31 -7.77 -12.41
N LYS A 31 26.27 -7.57 -13.31
CA LYS A 31 26.00 -7.04 -14.67
C LYS A 31 24.91 -7.88 -15.35
N LYS A 32 23.87 -7.20 -15.86
CA LYS A 32 22.68 -7.77 -16.55
C LYS A 32 21.65 -8.46 -15.65
N LYS A 33 21.63 -8.21 -14.34
CA LYS A 33 20.58 -8.70 -13.45
C LYS A 33 20.01 -7.57 -12.59
N ASP A 34 18.70 -7.60 -12.35
CA ASP A 34 18.03 -6.79 -11.32
C ASP A 34 18.23 -7.42 -9.92
N VAL A 35 19.48 -7.81 -9.64
CA VAL A 35 19.87 -8.45 -8.39
C VAL A 35 21.00 -7.63 -7.80
N VAL A 36 20.78 -7.19 -6.56
CA VAL A 36 21.76 -6.47 -5.74
C VAL A 36 22.13 -7.35 -4.57
N THR A 37 23.43 -7.49 -4.32
CA THR A 37 23.99 -8.22 -3.18
C THR A 37 24.68 -7.24 -2.25
N PHE A 38 24.51 -7.42 -0.95
CA PHE A 38 25.15 -6.60 0.08
C PHE A 38 25.26 -7.37 1.38
N ASP A 39 26.22 -6.97 2.21
CA ASP A 39 26.41 -7.55 3.52
C ASP A 39 25.49 -6.88 4.55
N ILE A 40 24.86 -7.70 5.39
CA ILE A 40 23.95 -7.26 6.44
C ILE A 40 24.70 -7.30 7.77
N PRO A 41 25.16 -6.16 8.31
CA PRO A 41 25.93 -6.14 9.56
C PRO A 41 25.07 -6.38 10.80
N GLN A 42 23.75 -6.16 10.70
CA GLN A 42 22.80 -6.28 11.81
C GLN A 42 21.42 -6.72 11.33
N SER A 43 20.58 -7.22 12.25
CA SER A 43 19.21 -7.61 11.94
C SER A 43 18.33 -6.39 11.61
N PHE A 44 17.58 -6.46 10.50
CA PHE A 44 16.59 -5.46 10.11
C PHE A 44 15.19 -6.08 10.08
N SER A 45 14.16 -5.32 10.46
CA SER A 45 12.78 -5.81 10.43
C SER A 45 12.18 -5.77 9.02
N LYS A 46 12.51 -4.72 8.25
CA LYS A 46 12.13 -4.56 6.85
C LYS A 46 13.25 -3.85 6.09
N LEU A 47 13.38 -4.19 4.81
CA LEU A 47 14.37 -3.64 3.88
C LEU A 47 13.68 -3.29 2.57
N VAL A 48 14.09 -2.19 1.95
CA VAL A 48 13.67 -1.78 0.61
C VAL A 48 14.89 -1.27 -0.13
N ILE A 49 15.06 -1.73 -1.38
CA ILE A 49 16.05 -1.20 -2.31
C ILE A 49 15.28 -0.46 -3.41
N ILE A 50 15.63 0.79 -3.64
CA ILE A 50 15.10 1.57 -4.77
C ILE A 50 16.23 1.98 -5.69
N ARG A 51 15.95 1.96 -6.99
CA ARG A 51 16.80 2.56 -8.03
C ARG A 51 16.15 3.87 -8.45
N THR A 52 16.88 4.97 -8.42
CA THR A 52 16.41 6.30 -8.81
C THR A 52 17.38 6.93 -9.80
N THR A 53 17.01 8.06 -10.37
CA THR A 53 17.97 8.92 -11.08
C THR A 53 19.04 9.45 -10.10
N ILE A 54 20.17 9.93 -10.63
CA ILE A 54 21.16 10.69 -9.86
C ILE A 54 20.54 11.87 -9.11
N GLU A 55 21.24 12.31 -8.05
CA GLU A 55 20.94 13.50 -7.23
C GLU A 55 19.76 13.34 -6.25
N VAL A 56 19.31 12.11 -5.98
CA VAL A 56 18.31 11.86 -4.94
C VAL A 56 18.98 11.85 -3.57
N THR A 57 18.65 12.84 -2.74
CA THR A 57 19.11 12.93 -1.35
C THR A 57 18.51 11.81 -0.49
N SER A 58 19.17 11.45 0.61
CA SER A 58 18.71 10.45 1.58
C SER A 58 17.28 10.74 2.07
N LEU A 59 16.97 12.01 2.34
CA LEU A 59 15.63 12.43 2.75
C LEU A 59 14.57 12.24 1.64
N GLN A 60 14.93 12.47 0.38
CA GLN A 60 14.03 12.21 -0.75
C GLN A 60 13.80 10.71 -0.93
N ALA A 61 14.84 9.88 -0.84
CA ALA A 61 14.72 8.43 -0.90
C ALA A 61 13.77 7.89 0.19
N GLU A 62 13.90 8.37 1.43
CA GLU A 62 13.00 8.02 2.53
C GLU A 62 11.54 8.42 2.27
N LYS A 63 11.32 9.62 1.71
CA LYS A 63 9.98 10.08 1.32
C LYS A 63 9.38 9.20 0.22
N ILE A 64 10.17 8.83 -0.79
CA ILE A 64 9.74 7.94 -1.87
C ILE A 64 9.29 6.60 -1.29
N VAL A 65 10.13 5.95 -0.47
CA VAL A 65 9.77 4.66 0.16
C VAL A 65 8.54 4.79 1.05
N ARG A 66 8.41 5.89 1.80
CA ARG A 66 7.22 6.12 2.64
C ARG A 66 5.95 6.20 1.81
N HIS A 67 5.96 6.94 0.70
CA HIS A 67 4.82 7.03 -0.20
C HIS A 67 4.52 5.70 -0.89
N LEU A 68 5.55 5.00 -1.35
CA LEU A 68 5.41 3.67 -1.96
C LEU A 68 4.77 2.68 -0.98
N VAL A 69 5.30 2.58 0.24
CA VAL A 69 4.76 1.69 1.28
C VAL A 69 3.33 2.06 1.61
N LYS A 70 3.02 3.36 1.79
CA LYS A 70 1.65 3.81 2.02
C LYS A 70 0.72 3.37 0.88
N ALA A 71 1.14 3.56 -0.36
CA ALA A 71 0.36 3.17 -1.54
C ALA A 71 0.15 1.64 -1.62
N MET A 72 1.19 0.85 -1.34
CA MET A 72 1.10 -0.63 -1.30
C MET A 72 0.21 -1.16 -0.17
N THR A 73 0.04 -0.39 0.91
CA THR A 73 -0.86 -0.75 2.02
C THR A 73 -2.31 -0.34 1.80
N LEU A 74 -2.61 0.40 0.72
CA LEU A 74 -4.00 0.73 0.41
C LEU A 74 -4.75 -0.52 -0.04
N LYS A 75 -5.90 -0.78 0.57
CA LYS A 75 -6.83 -1.83 0.21
C LYS A 75 -8.07 -1.22 -0.43
N PRO A 76 -8.57 -1.78 -1.55
CA PRO A 76 -9.82 -1.33 -2.13
C PRO A 76 -10.97 -1.77 -1.23
N ILE A 77 -11.88 -0.83 -0.95
CA ILE A 77 -13.15 -1.07 -0.26
C ILE A 77 -14.29 -0.43 -1.03
N CYS A 78 -15.49 -0.99 -0.89
CA CYS A 78 -16.73 -0.39 -1.41
C CYS A 78 -17.63 -0.05 -0.24
N VAL A 79 -18.27 1.12 -0.31
CA VAL A 79 -19.28 1.55 0.66
C VAL A 79 -20.66 1.14 0.15
N ILE A 80 -21.44 0.48 1.01
CA ILE A 80 -22.78 0.00 0.73
C ILE A 80 -23.73 0.71 1.69
N MET A 81 -24.70 1.43 1.16
CA MET A 81 -25.78 2.05 1.93
C MET A 81 -27.10 1.42 1.51
N ARG A 82 -27.86 0.92 2.48
CA ARG A 82 -29.22 0.43 2.25
C ARG A 82 -30.18 0.97 3.29
N GLN A 83 -31.44 1.07 2.94
CA GLN A 83 -32.54 1.56 3.77
C GLN A 83 -33.55 0.44 3.98
N MET A 84 -34.08 0.35 5.19
CA MET A 84 -35.03 -0.68 5.55
C MET A 84 -36.40 -0.40 4.94
N SER A 85 -37.00 -1.40 4.31
CA SER A 85 -38.28 -1.27 3.59
C SER A 85 -39.43 -0.99 4.55
N ALA A 86 -39.43 -1.66 5.71
CA ALA A 86 -40.48 -1.51 6.74
C ALA A 86 -40.33 -0.24 7.58
N GLU A 87 -39.13 0.32 7.66
CA GLU A 87 -38.83 1.50 8.46
C GLU A 87 -37.90 2.45 7.68
N PRO A 88 -38.47 3.37 6.87
CA PRO A 88 -37.66 4.28 6.05
C PRO A 88 -36.74 5.20 6.87
N SER A 89 -36.99 5.43 8.16
CA SER A 89 -36.06 6.15 9.04
C SER A 89 -34.79 5.37 9.36
N ASN A 90 -34.74 4.07 9.04
CA ASN A 90 -33.65 3.18 9.38
C ASN A 90 -32.81 2.85 8.13
N ALA A 91 -31.53 3.20 8.17
CA ALA A 91 -30.58 2.91 7.11
C ALA A 91 -29.30 2.33 7.70
N MET A 92 -28.69 1.41 6.95
CA MET A 92 -27.44 0.76 7.30
C MET A 92 -26.37 1.12 6.28
N VAL A 93 -25.21 1.53 6.79
CA VAL A 93 -24.01 1.79 6.00
C VAL A 93 -22.94 0.79 6.44
N THR A 94 -22.34 0.09 5.49
CA THR A 94 -21.25 -0.84 5.74
C THR A 94 -20.18 -0.74 4.66
N CYS A 95 -18.97 -1.15 5.00
CA CYS A 95 -17.88 -1.33 4.06
C CYS A 95 -17.69 -2.82 3.76
N ALA A 96 -17.33 -3.14 2.52
CA ALA A 96 -16.97 -4.49 2.12
C ALA A 96 -15.76 -4.44 1.17
N LEU A 97 -15.00 -5.54 1.11
CA LEU A 97 -14.05 -5.74 0.01
C LEU A 97 -14.84 -5.88 -1.30
N PRO A 98 -14.29 -5.45 -2.46
CA PRO A 98 -14.99 -5.53 -3.74
C PRO A 98 -15.56 -6.92 -4.05
N VAL A 99 -14.79 -7.97 -3.75
CA VAL A 99 -15.18 -9.38 -3.93
C VAL A 99 -16.38 -9.82 -3.08
N ASN A 100 -16.70 -9.09 -2.01
CA ASN A 100 -17.75 -9.42 -1.05
C ASN A 100 -19.00 -8.52 -1.21
N VAL A 101 -18.99 -7.52 -2.08
CA VAL A 101 -20.07 -6.53 -2.19
C VAL A 101 -21.44 -7.16 -2.44
N GLU A 102 -21.52 -8.13 -3.37
CA GLU A 102 -22.77 -8.82 -3.67
C GLU A 102 -23.27 -9.65 -2.48
N ARG A 103 -22.36 -10.39 -1.84
CA ARG A 103 -22.69 -11.20 -0.66
C ARG A 103 -23.20 -10.31 0.47
N THR A 104 -22.49 -9.23 0.77
CA THR A 104 -22.90 -8.27 1.81
C THR A 104 -24.25 -7.66 1.46
N THR A 105 -24.45 -7.23 0.21
CA THR A 105 -25.74 -6.68 -0.24
C THR A 105 -26.91 -7.66 -0.06
N ARG A 106 -26.71 -8.95 -0.38
CA ARG A 106 -27.74 -9.98 -0.16
C ARG A 106 -28.07 -10.14 1.32
N ILE A 107 -27.06 -10.20 2.18
CA ILE A 107 -27.26 -10.26 3.64
C ILE A 107 -28.04 -9.04 4.13
N MET A 108 -27.80 -7.84 3.59
CA MET A 108 -28.58 -6.65 3.93
C MET A 108 -30.04 -6.79 3.52
N ALA A 109 -30.30 -7.28 2.30
CA ALA A 109 -31.65 -7.52 1.81
C ALA A 109 -32.39 -8.60 2.62
N ASP A 110 -31.71 -9.68 3.00
CA ASP A 110 -32.28 -10.73 3.88
C ASP A 110 -32.71 -10.16 5.25
N ASN A 111 -32.10 -9.05 5.69
CA ASN A 111 -32.47 -8.31 6.91
C ASN A 111 -33.49 -7.18 6.67
N GLY A 112 -34.06 -7.08 5.46
CA GLY A 112 -35.07 -6.10 5.09
C GLY A 112 -34.52 -4.74 4.61
N TYR A 113 -33.21 -4.65 4.35
CA TYR A 113 -32.56 -3.46 3.80
C TYR A 113 -32.44 -3.54 2.26
N ASP A 114 -33.57 -3.37 1.57
CA ASP A 114 -33.68 -3.66 0.12
C ASP A 114 -33.53 -2.41 -0.76
N HIS A 115 -33.68 -1.23 -0.17
CA HIS A 115 -33.67 0.04 -0.90
C HIS A 115 -32.34 0.76 -0.74
N GLY A 116 -32.00 1.63 -1.69
CA GLY A 116 -30.80 2.46 -1.62
C GLY A 116 -30.03 2.53 -2.94
N PRO A 117 -29.01 3.40 -2.99
CA PRO A 117 -28.18 3.56 -4.17
C PRO A 117 -27.38 2.29 -4.48
N ARG A 118 -26.76 2.26 -5.65
CA ARG A 118 -25.75 1.24 -5.94
C ARG A 118 -24.54 1.45 -5.01
N PRO A 119 -23.83 0.37 -4.63
CA PRO A 119 -22.55 0.49 -3.93
C PRO A 119 -21.60 1.43 -4.66
N THR A 120 -20.72 2.09 -3.90
CA THR A 120 -19.70 2.95 -4.49
C THR A 120 -18.72 2.14 -5.35
N THR A 121 -18.02 2.82 -6.25
CA THR A 121 -16.78 2.28 -6.82
C THR A 121 -15.74 2.06 -5.73
N ASP A 122 -14.67 1.34 -6.07
CA ASP A 122 -13.54 1.09 -5.18
C ASP A 122 -12.95 2.39 -4.65
N VAL A 123 -12.86 2.47 -3.33
CA VAL A 123 -12.18 3.53 -2.59
C VAL A 123 -10.92 2.92 -1.98
N MET A 124 -9.78 3.54 -2.25
CA MET A 124 -8.49 3.08 -1.73
C MET A 124 -8.32 3.61 -0.30
N CYS A 125 -8.34 2.70 0.68
CA CYS A 125 -8.20 3.04 2.09
C CYS A 125 -6.97 2.37 2.70
N SER A 126 -6.30 3.04 3.63
CA SER A 126 -5.32 2.38 4.50
C SER A 126 -6.04 1.61 5.60
N GLU A 127 -5.35 0.60 6.16
CA GLU A 127 -5.75 0.02 7.46
C GLU A 127 -5.80 1.08 8.57
#